data_AF-A0A5D0WMX6-F1
#
_entry.id   AF-A0A5D0WMX6-F1
#
_cell.length_a   1.000
_cell.length_b   1.000
_cell.length_c   1.000
_cell.angle_alpha   90.00
_cell.angle_beta   90.00
_cell.angle_gamma   90.00
#
_symmetry.space_group_name_H-M   'P 1'
#
loop_
_entity.id
_entity.type
_entity.pdbx_description
1 polymer ?
#
loop_
_entity_poly.entity_id
_entity_poly.type
_entity_poly.pdbx_seq_one_letter_code
_entity_poly.pdbx_strand_id
1 'polypeptide(L)'
;MRTRISCAGKMAGAALLALALCACSSQAPEPAPTPTTYDIDKADLSAPEPGDICRTRNAAFLRDVLLQISAVLPSGSRGLDFRKFRVDQADNKGLWTATVGFQVGLPGEPAQAMHAVASFDPEDCTTGEWSVRDGGTGEASER
;
A
#
# COMPACT_ATOMS: atom_id res chain seq x y z
N MET A 1 -68.47 -30.03 21.88
CA MET A 1 -68.84 -30.09 20.43
C MET A 1 -69.69 -28.88 20.10
N ARG A 2 -69.55 -28.32 18.89
CA ARG A 2 -70.25 -27.15 18.32
C ARG A 2 -69.58 -25.79 18.55
N THR A 3 -68.86 -25.37 17.51
CA THR A 3 -69.07 -24.13 16.74
C THR A 3 -70.19 -23.20 17.21
N ARG A 4 -69.88 -21.89 17.39
CA ARG A 4 -70.56 -20.66 16.89
C ARG A 4 -69.58 -19.48 17.06
N ILE A 5 -69.06 -18.85 16.01
CA ILE A 5 -69.56 -17.63 15.33
C ILE A 5 -70.15 -16.57 16.27
N SER A 6 -69.50 -15.40 16.33
CA SER A 6 -70.15 -14.11 16.54
C SER A 6 -69.43 -13.02 15.74
N CYS A 7 -70.21 -12.24 15.00
CA CYS A 7 -69.82 -11.15 14.13
C CYS A 7 -70.05 -9.78 14.78
N ALA A 8 -69.18 -8.83 14.40
CA ALA A 8 -69.45 -7.43 14.03
C ALA A 8 -69.69 -6.33 15.11
N GLY A 9 -68.86 -5.29 15.02
CA GLY A 9 -69.05 -3.95 15.59
C GLY A 9 -67.93 -2.97 15.21
N LYS A 10 -68.05 -2.36 14.02
CA LYS A 10 -67.29 -1.25 13.34
C LYS A 10 -67.03 -0.01 14.23
N MET A 11 -66.11 0.94 14.01
CA MET A 11 -64.96 1.28 13.13
C MET A 11 -64.12 2.33 13.91
N ALA A 12 -62.80 2.42 13.72
CA ALA A 12 -62.08 3.70 13.55
C ALA A 12 -60.57 3.47 13.47
N GLY A 13 -59.98 3.85 12.33
CA GLY A 13 -58.73 4.62 12.32
C GLY A 13 -57.40 3.87 12.43
N ALA A 14 -56.54 4.23 11.47
CA ALA A 14 -55.08 4.21 11.54
C ALA A 14 -54.37 2.87 11.31
N ALA A 15 -53.76 2.83 10.13
CA ALA A 15 -52.69 1.94 9.72
C ALA A 15 -51.61 1.79 10.78
N LEU A 16 -51.08 0.57 10.94
CA LEU A 16 -49.69 0.38 11.36
C LEU A 16 -49.12 -0.84 10.62
N LEU A 17 -48.19 -0.48 9.75
CA LEU A 17 -47.29 -1.29 8.94
C LEU A 17 -46.96 -2.67 9.52
N ALA A 18 -47.26 -3.70 8.72
CA ALA A 18 -46.52 -4.95 8.78
C ALA A 18 -45.07 -4.64 8.42
N LEU A 19 -44.21 -4.57 9.44
CA LEU A 19 -42.76 -4.60 9.29
C LEU A 19 -42.40 -5.99 8.75
N ALA A 20 -42.46 -6.10 7.41
CA ALA A 20 -41.70 -7.10 6.68
C ALA A 20 -40.24 -6.89 7.07
N LEU A 21 -39.72 -7.78 7.90
CA LEU A 21 -38.30 -7.90 8.16
C LEU A 21 -37.64 -8.23 6.81
N CYS A 22 -37.23 -7.18 6.08
CA CYS A 22 -36.23 -7.29 5.03
C CYS A 22 -35.02 -7.92 5.69
N ALA A 23 -34.83 -9.23 5.45
CA ALA A 23 -33.55 -9.88 5.55
C ALA A 23 -32.65 -9.23 4.49
N CYS A 24 -32.17 -8.02 4.78
CA CYS A 24 -31.01 -7.45 4.14
C CYS A 24 -29.85 -8.34 4.60
N SER A 25 -29.62 -9.43 3.85
CA SER A 25 -28.33 -10.07 3.81
C SER A 25 -27.35 -9.01 3.35
N SER A 26 -26.82 -8.24 4.29
CA SER A 26 -25.64 -7.42 4.07
C SER A 26 -24.56 -8.39 3.68
N GLN A 27 -24.34 -8.52 2.37
CA GLN A 27 -23.21 -9.25 1.82
C GLN A 27 -21.99 -8.73 2.56
N ALA A 28 -21.39 -9.61 3.37
CA ALA A 28 -20.22 -9.24 4.14
C ALA A 28 -19.20 -8.68 3.14
N PRO A 29 -18.60 -7.50 3.41
CA PRO A 29 -17.60 -6.95 2.52
C PRO A 29 -16.54 -8.02 2.28
N GLU A 30 -16.20 -8.25 1.00
CA GLU A 30 -15.13 -9.19 0.67
C GLU A 30 -13.87 -8.78 1.44
N PRO A 31 -13.13 -9.74 2.01
CA PRO A 31 -11.91 -9.44 2.72
C PRO A 31 -10.93 -8.76 1.75
N ALA A 32 -10.24 -7.72 2.24
CA ALA A 32 -9.22 -7.04 1.48
C ALA A 32 -8.18 -8.05 0.96
N PRO A 33 -7.69 -7.89 -0.28
CA PRO A 33 -6.72 -8.82 -0.85
C PRO A 33 -5.43 -8.80 -0.01
N THR A 34 -4.88 -9.98 0.26
CA THR A 34 -3.59 -10.11 0.93
C THR A 34 -2.48 -9.52 0.05
N PRO A 35 -1.61 -8.63 0.56
CA PRO A 35 -0.51 -8.07 -0.21
C PRO A 35 0.49 -9.16 -0.61
N THR A 36 0.94 -9.14 -1.87
CA THR A 36 1.83 -10.15 -2.45
C THR A 36 3.13 -9.60 -3.01
N THR A 37 3.29 -8.27 -3.02
CA THR A 37 4.43 -7.59 -3.62
C THR A 37 5.21 -6.77 -2.60
N TYR A 38 6.50 -6.59 -2.88
CA TYR A 38 7.36 -5.62 -2.23
C TYR A 38 7.49 -4.33 -3.03
N ASP A 39 6.86 -4.24 -4.20
CA ASP A 39 6.96 -3.06 -5.06
C ASP A 39 6.02 -1.95 -4.59
N ILE A 40 6.51 -0.72 -4.62
CA ILE A 40 5.75 0.49 -4.30
C ILE A 40 6.03 1.51 -5.39
N ASP A 41 5.03 1.85 -6.20
CA ASP A 41 5.13 2.95 -7.14
C ASP A 41 4.61 4.25 -6.52
N LYS A 42 5.10 5.41 -7.01
CA LYS A 42 4.65 6.73 -6.50
C LYS A 42 3.13 6.90 -6.56
N ALA A 43 2.47 6.32 -7.57
CA ALA A 43 1.02 6.37 -7.71
C ALA A 43 0.27 5.65 -6.57
N ASP A 44 0.91 4.66 -5.93
CA ASP A 44 0.32 3.85 -4.86
C ASP A 44 0.43 4.53 -3.48
N LEU A 45 1.04 5.71 -3.41
CA LEU A 45 1.18 6.46 -2.17
C LEU A 45 -0.12 7.14 -1.73
N SER A 46 -1.03 7.41 -2.65
CA SER A 46 -2.35 7.96 -2.34
C SER A 46 -3.42 6.90 -2.08
N ALA A 47 -3.09 5.62 -2.22
CA ALA A 47 -4.03 4.54 -1.95
C ALA A 47 -4.42 4.56 -0.45
N PRO A 48 -5.72 4.40 -0.11
CA PRO A 48 -6.17 4.42 1.27
C PRO A 48 -5.64 3.23 2.08
N GLU A 49 -5.41 2.09 1.43
CA GLU A 49 -4.77 0.91 2.01
C GLU A 49 -3.55 0.51 1.17
N PRO A 50 -2.39 0.19 1.78
CA PRO A 50 -1.22 -0.24 1.05
C PRO A 50 -1.41 -1.62 0.39
N GLY A 51 -1.07 -1.75 -0.89
CA GLY A 51 -1.07 -3.02 -1.61
C GLY A 51 0.21 -3.85 -1.46
N ASP A 52 1.19 -3.36 -0.70
CA ASP A 52 2.50 -3.99 -0.52
C ASP A 52 2.71 -4.53 0.89
N ILE A 53 3.56 -5.55 0.97
CA ILE A 53 3.81 -6.32 2.19
C ILE A 53 4.39 -5.44 3.29
N CYS A 54 5.34 -4.56 2.96
CA CYS A 54 6.09 -3.82 3.97
C CYS A 54 5.29 -2.67 4.60
N ARG A 55 4.52 -1.90 3.83
CA ARG A 55 3.64 -0.87 4.40
C ARG A 55 2.45 -1.46 5.16
N THR A 56 2.02 -2.68 4.81
CA THR A 56 1.00 -3.41 5.58
C THR A 56 1.52 -3.83 6.96
N ARG A 57 2.80 -4.24 7.05
CA ARG A 57 3.44 -4.59 8.34
C ARG A 57 3.82 -3.36 9.16
N ASN A 58 4.33 -2.33 8.50
CA ASN A 58 4.76 -1.08 9.13
C ASN A 58 4.38 0.10 8.23
N ALA A 59 3.34 0.85 8.61
CA ALA A 59 2.87 2.01 7.86
C ALA A 59 3.94 3.10 7.67
N ALA A 60 4.97 3.15 8.53
CA ALA A 60 6.07 4.09 8.42
C ALA A 60 7.22 3.61 7.53
N PHE A 61 7.19 2.37 7.03
CA PHE A 61 8.30 1.73 6.32
C PHE A 61 8.94 2.62 5.26
N LEU A 62 8.14 3.12 4.30
CA LEU A 62 8.68 3.91 3.20
C LEU A 62 9.27 5.24 3.67
N ARG A 63 8.64 5.89 4.66
CA ARG A 63 9.17 7.14 5.25
C ARG A 63 10.56 6.88 5.85
N ASP A 64 10.70 5.81 6.61
CA ASP A 64 11.95 5.49 7.31
C ASP A 64 13.06 5.13 6.31
N VAL A 65 12.73 4.40 5.23
CA VAL A 65 13.65 4.16 4.10
C VAL A 65 14.11 5.47 3.46
N LEU A 66 13.18 6.39 3.15
CA LEU A 66 13.52 7.67 2.54
C LEU A 66 14.38 8.54 3.46
N LEU A 67 14.16 8.49 4.78
CA LEU A 67 15.01 9.16 5.76
C LEU A 67 16.43 8.59 5.78
N GLN A 68 16.59 7.27 5.74
CA GLN A 68 17.90 6.64 5.66
C GLN A 68 18.65 7.02 4.37
N ILE A 69 17.97 7.02 3.22
CA ILE A 69 18.55 7.47 1.96
C ILE A 69 18.95 8.95 2.05
N SER A 70 18.09 9.79 2.63
CA SER A 70 18.40 11.22 2.79
C SER A 70 19.65 11.47 3.64
N ALA A 71 19.93 10.60 4.61
CA ALA A 71 21.08 10.71 5.51
C ALA A 71 22.41 10.37 4.82
N VAL A 72 22.39 9.57 3.75
CA VAL A 72 23.60 9.22 2.98
C VAL A 72 23.81 10.11 1.75
N LEU A 73 22.87 11.02 1.44
CA LEU A 73 23.05 11.99 0.37
C LEU A 73 24.09 13.06 0.74
N PRO A 74 24.81 13.62 -0.25
CA PRO A 74 25.70 14.75 -0.02
C PRO A 74 25.00 15.92 0.68
N SER A 75 25.69 16.55 1.62
CA SER A 75 25.17 17.75 2.31
C SER A 75 24.90 18.86 1.29
N GLY A 76 23.71 19.47 1.36
CA GLY A 76 23.25 20.47 0.39
C GLY A 76 22.39 19.90 -0.75
N SER A 77 22.16 18.59 -0.76
CA SER A 77 21.14 17.97 -1.62
C SER A 77 19.74 18.51 -1.31
N ARG A 78 18.88 18.61 -2.32
CA ARG A 78 17.53 19.19 -2.20
C ARG A 78 16.49 18.39 -2.99
N GLY A 79 15.26 18.38 -2.49
CA GLY A 79 14.09 17.91 -3.24
C GLY A 79 14.13 16.43 -3.57
N LEU A 80 14.38 15.57 -2.58
CA LEU A 80 14.28 14.11 -2.73
C LEU A 80 12.83 13.75 -3.08
N ASP A 81 12.60 13.42 -4.35
CA ASP A 81 11.31 13.01 -4.89
C ASP A 81 11.31 11.52 -5.21
N PHE A 82 10.60 10.75 -4.39
CA PHE A 82 10.46 9.31 -4.55
C PHE A 82 9.77 8.95 -5.88
N ARG A 83 10.26 7.92 -6.57
CA ARG A 83 9.63 7.37 -7.78
C ARG A 83 9.14 5.94 -7.62
N LYS A 84 10.01 5.06 -7.13
CA LYS A 84 9.72 3.62 -7.00
C LYS A 84 10.58 2.98 -5.92
N PHE A 85 10.01 2.06 -5.18
CA PHE A 85 10.71 1.07 -4.36
C PHE A 85 10.43 -0.30 -4.97
N ARG A 86 11.47 -1.14 -5.11
CA ARG A 86 11.34 -2.53 -5.55
C ARG A 86 12.27 -3.41 -4.74
N VAL A 87 11.91 -4.67 -4.63
CA VAL A 87 12.81 -5.70 -4.10
C VAL A 87 12.98 -6.76 -5.17
N ASP A 88 14.22 -7.01 -5.54
CA ASP A 88 14.56 -8.10 -6.44
C ASP A 88 14.46 -9.43 -5.70
N GLN A 89 14.03 -10.47 -6.42
CA GLN A 89 14.07 -11.83 -5.88
C GLN A 89 15.49 -12.20 -5.42
N ALA A 90 15.56 -13.10 -4.45
CA ALA A 90 16.82 -13.64 -3.96
C ALA A 90 17.73 -14.07 -5.11
N ASP A 91 18.97 -13.61 -5.11
CA ASP A 91 19.96 -14.07 -6.09
C ASP A 91 20.34 -15.54 -5.85
N ASN A 92 21.28 -16.07 -6.65
CA ASN A 92 21.75 -17.46 -6.51
C ASN A 92 22.42 -17.78 -5.16
N LYS A 93 22.66 -16.76 -4.32
CA LYS A 93 23.22 -16.87 -2.96
C LYS A 93 22.17 -16.63 -1.88
N GLY A 94 20.90 -16.43 -2.25
CA GLY A 94 19.81 -16.14 -1.32
C GLY A 94 19.74 -14.67 -0.88
N LEU A 95 20.49 -13.76 -1.51
CA LEU A 95 20.53 -12.35 -1.11
C LEU A 95 19.40 -11.58 -1.81
N TRP A 96 18.57 -10.92 -1.02
CA TRP A 96 17.54 -9.99 -1.51
C TRP A 96 18.10 -8.57 -1.55
N THR A 97 17.74 -7.83 -2.59
CA THR A 97 18.21 -6.45 -2.80
C THR A 97 17.02 -5.52 -2.94
N ALA A 98 16.98 -4.46 -2.13
CA ALA A 98 16.04 -3.37 -2.29
C ALA A 98 16.66 -2.26 -3.14
N THR A 99 15.87 -1.71 -4.06
CA THR A 99 16.25 -0.57 -4.89
C THR A 99 15.19 0.54 -4.77
N VAL A 100 15.64 1.76 -4.52
CA VAL A 100 14.80 2.96 -4.53
C VAL A 100 15.23 3.88 -5.67
N GLY A 101 14.34 4.13 -6.61
CA GLY A 101 14.48 5.18 -7.60
C GLY A 101 13.89 6.50 -7.10
N PHE A 102 14.62 7.59 -7.27
CA PHE A 102 14.19 8.94 -6.86
C PHE A 102 14.80 10.01 -7.77
N GLN A 103 14.27 11.24 -7.70
CA GLN A 103 14.92 12.43 -8.23
C GLN A 103 15.47 13.27 -7.08
N VAL A 104 16.62 13.91 -7.26
CA VAL A 104 17.20 14.82 -6.28
C VAL A 104 18.09 15.85 -6.97
N GLY A 105 18.14 17.08 -6.48
CA GLY A 105 19.16 18.05 -6.86
C GLY A 105 20.38 17.93 -5.96
N LEU A 106 21.51 17.46 -6.51
CA LEU A 106 22.78 17.41 -5.80
C LEU A 106 23.38 18.83 -5.63
N PRO A 107 24.36 19.04 -4.74
CA PRO A 107 24.93 20.36 -4.48
C PRO A 107 25.50 21.00 -5.76
N GLY A 108 24.89 22.11 -6.19
CA GLY A 108 25.30 22.83 -7.41
C GLY A 108 24.77 22.24 -8.72
N GLU A 109 24.00 21.15 -8.67
CA GLU A 109 23.50 20.44 -9.84
C GLU A 109 21.96 20.57 -9.97
N PRO A 110 21.42 20.45 -11.19
CA PRO A 110 19.98 20.32 -11.40
C PRO A 110 19.44 19.02 -10.78
N ALA A 111 18.12 18.93 -10.63
CA ALA A 111 17.50 17.68 -10.20
C ALA A 111 17.72 16.57 -11.23
N GLN A 112 18.24 15.43 -10.78
CA GLN A 112 18.55 14.28 -11.62
C GLN A 112 18.01 12.97 -11.03
N ALA A 113 17.83 11.98 -11.90
CA ALA A 113 17.39 10.65 -11.49
C ALA A 113 18.55 9.88 -10.84
N MET A 114 18.28 9.31 -9.68
CA MET A 114 19.22 8.54 -8.87
C MET A 114 18.58 7.22 -8.47
N HIS A 115 19.42 6.27 -8.07
CA HIS A 115 18.98 5.07 -7.38
C HIS A 115 19.78 4.83 -6.11
N ALA A 116 19.12 4.31 -5.08
CA ALA A 116 19.76 3.79 -3.88
C ALA A 116 19.54 2.28 -3.82
N VAL A 117 20.56 1.53 -3.41
CA VAL A 117 20.51 0.08 -3.24
C VAL A 117 20.95 -0.33 -1.84
N ALA A 118 20.31 -1.34 -1.28
CA ALA A 118 20.65 -1.93 0.01
C ALA A 118 20.31 -3.43 0.01
N SER A 119 20.96 -4.20 0.90
CA SER A 119 20.47 -5.54 1.24
C SER A 119 19.08 -5.44 1.88
N PHE A 120 18.26 -6.45 1.68
CA PHE A 120 16.89 -6.49 2.20
C PHE A 120 16.61 -7.81 2.91
N ASP A 121 15.84 -7.77 3.99
CA ASP A 121 15.29 -8.96 4.63
C ASP A 121 13.76 -8.99 4.41
N PRO A 122 13.25 -9.97 3.64
CA PRO A 122 11.82 -10.09 3.36
C PRO A 122 10.98 -10.54 4.55
N GLU A 123 11.58 -11.14 5.59
CA GLU A 123 10.83 -11.63 6.75
C GLU A 123 10.33 -10.47 7.62
N ASP A 124 11.16 -9.44 7.82
CA ASP A 124 10.86 -8.30 8.69
C ASP A 124 10.81 -6.94 7.97
N CYS A 125 11.05 -6.91 6.65
CA CYS A 125 11.14 -5.69 5.85
C CYS A 125 12.25 -4.73 6.33
N THR A 126 13.36 -5.24 6.85
CA THR A 126 14.52 -4.42 7.19
C THR A 126 15.47 -4.26 6.01
N THR A 127 16.26 -3.18 6.06
CA THR A 127 17.25 -2.85 5.03
C THR A 127 18.60 -2.64 5.67
N GLY A 128 19.65 -3.01 4.94
CA GLY A 128 21.03 -2.70 5.31
C GLY A 128 21.39 -1.24 5.01
N GLU A 129 22.70 -0.97 4.96
CA GLU A 129 23.18 0.36 4.60
C GLU A 129 22.88 0.70 3.13
N TRP A 130 22.41 1.92 2.90
CA TRP A 130 22.06 2.41 1.56
C TRP A 130 23.25 2.99 0.83
N SER A 131 23.44 2.57 -0.41
CA SER A 131 24.41 3.15 -1.35
C SER A 131 23.70 3.87 -2.48
N VAL A 132 23.98 5.18 -2.65
CA VAL A 132 23.40 6.02 -3.72
C VAL A 132 24.29 6.02 -4.95
N ARG A 133 23.68 5.92 -6.14
CA ARG A 133 24.35 5.90 -7.44
C ARG A 133 23.53 6.69 -8.47
N ASP A 134 24.22 7.25 -9.46
CA ASP A 134 23.58 7.93 -10.57
C ASP A 134 22.67 6.96 -11.33
N GLY A 135 21.43 7.36 -11.61
CA GLY A 135 20.45 6.60 -12.39
C GLY A 135 20.78 6.51 -13.88
N GLY A 136 22.07 6.59 -14.25
CA GLY A 136 22.56 6.51 -15.62
C GLY A 136 21.85 5.39 -16.35
N THR A 137 21.41 5.68 -17.56
CA THR A 137 20.48 4.92 -18.40
C THR A 137 20.82 3.43 -18.44
N GLY A 138 20.42 2.72 -17.40
CA GLY A 138 20.30 1.27 -17.37
C GLY A 138 19.03 0.93 -18.10
N GLU A 139 19.00 1.23 -19.40
CA GLU A 139 18.35 0.33 -20.34
C GLU A 139 19.02 -1.03 -20.13
N ALA A 140 18.52 -1.77 -19.15
CA ALA A 140 18.48 -3.21 -19.26
C ALA A 140 17.65 -3.46 -20.52
N SER A 141 18.34 -3.49 -21.65
CA SER A 141 17.96 -4.20 -22.86
C SER A 141 17.25 -5.47 -22.40
N GLU A 142 15.92 -5.47 -22.55
CA GLU A 142 15.10 -6.66 -22.55
C GLU A 142 15.80 -7.71 -23.41
N ARG A 143 15.92 -8.91 -22.85
CA ARG A 143 16.23 -10.12 -23.60
C ARG A 143 15.03 -10.50 -24.44
#